data_AF-A0A259GJD6-F1
#
_entry.id   AF-A0A259GJD6-F1
#
_cell.length_a   1.000
_cell.length_b   1.000
_cell.length_c   1.000
_cell.angle_alpha   90.00
_cell.angle_beta   90.00
_cell.angle_gamma   90.00
#
_symmetry.space_group_name_H-M   'P 1'
#
loop_
_entity.id
_entity.type
_entity.pdbx_description
1 polymer ?
#
loop_
_entity_poly.entity_id
_entity_poly.type
_entity_poly.pdbx_seq_one_letter_code
_entity_poly.pdbx_strand_id
1 'polypeptide(L)'
;MDIASQVSTVHNSSASNYVATEPLARDLTQSTRLHEPAQILSSTDPITGREIDDLTGHPYLVDGNVTMYFETEATRQEFIDMPIDHPFHLVDNPTDEGYDEG
;
A
#
# COMPACT_ATOMS: atom_id res chain seq x y z
N MET A 1 33.76 24.55 -55.89
CA MET A 1 32.69 25.41 -55.34
C MET A 1 31.96 24.52 -54.36
N ASP A 2 32.55 24.41 -53.17
CA ASP A 2 32.30 23.32 -52.24
C ASP A 2 31.24 23.76 -51.24
N ILE A 3 30.08 23.13 -51.34
CA ILE A 3 28.97 23.31 -50.42
C ILE A 3 29.31 22.61 -49.11
N ALA A 4 30.00 23.32 -48.23
CA ALA A 4 30.25 22.87 -46.87
C ALA A 4 28.89 22.59 -46.19
N SER A 5 28.61 21.31 -45.96
CA SER A 5 27.43 20.85 -45.24
C SER A 5 27.45 21.45 -43.85
N GLN A 6 26.57 22.41 -43.60
CA GLN A 6 26.33 22.95 -42.27
C GLN A 6 25.63 21.88 -41.45
N VAL A 7 26.41 21.10 -40.71
CA VAL A 7 25.88 20.16 -39.71
C VAL A 7 25.36 20.99 -38.55
N SER A 8 24.09 21.38 -38.61
CA SER A 8 23.39 21.96 -37.47
C SER A 8 23.21 20.86 -36.43
N THR A 9 24.03 20.88 -35.39
CA THR A 9 23.90 19.98 -34.26
C THR A 9 22.70 20.44 -33.43
N VAL A 10 21.51 19.86 -33.68
CA VAL A 10 20.26 20.25 -33.03
C VAL A 10 20.23 19.87 -31.54
N HIS A 11 21.10 18.95 -31.10
CA HIS A 11 21.18 18.56 -29.69
C HIS A 11 22.64 18.48 -29.24
N ASN A 12 23.08 19.53 -28.51
CA ASN A 12 24.32 19.48 -27.76
C ASN A 12 24.04 18.84 -26.39
N SER A 13 24.27 17.53 -26.27
CA SER A 13 24.14 16.80 -24.99
C SER A 13 25.12 17.30 -23.92
N SER A 14 26.19 18.01 -24.30
CA SER A 14 27.12 18.64 -23.34
C SER A 14 26.65 19.98 -22.76
N ALA A 15 25.54 20.53 -23.27
CA ALA A 15 24.93 21.76 -22.73
C ALA A 15 23.85 21.50 -21.67
N SER A 16 23.47 20.24 -21.43
CA SER A 16 22.50 19.88 -20.39
C SER A 16 23.22 19.55 -19.09
N ASN A 17 23.84 20.56 -18.48
CA ASN A 17 24.23 20.49 -17.07
C ASN A 17 22.96 20.56 -16.23
N TYR A 18 22.22 19.45 -16.13
CA TYR A 18 21.20 19.32 -15.11
C TYR A 18 21.90 19.30 -13.75
N VAL A 19 21.95 20.45 -13.09
CA VAL A 19 22.36 20.56 -11.69
C VAL A 19 21.14 20.12 -10.89
N ALA A 20 21.20 18.93 -10.31
CA ALA A 20 20.16 18.47 -9.41
C ALA A 20 20.03 19.50 -8.27
N THR A 21 18.82 19.98 -8.01
CA THR A 21 18.56 20.84 -6.86
C THR A 21 18.77 20.04 -5.58
N GLU A 22 19.19 20.72 -4.51
CA GLU A 22 19.27 20.10 -3.18
C GLU A 22 17.96 19.35 -2.85
N PRO A 23 18.04 18.13 -2.28
CA PRO A 23 16.87 17.35 -1.96
C PRO A 23 15.94 18.13 -1.03
N LEU A 24 14.63 18.07 -1.30
CA LEU A 24 13.64 18.69 -0.44
C LEU A 24 13.60 17.92 0.89
N ALA A 25 13.16 18.54 1.97
CA ALA A 25 13.08 17.89 3.27
C ALA A 25 12.26 16.57 3.27
N ARG A 26 11.33 16.42 2.33
CA ARG A 26 10.55 15.18 2.13
C ARG A 26 11.34 14.02 1.54
N ASP A 27 12.44 14.31 0.83
CA ASP A 27 13.29 13.32 0.16
C ASP A 27 14.34 12.74 1.12
N LEU A 28 14.55 13.40 2.27
CA LEU A 28 15.54 13.01 3.27
C LEU A 28 15.08 11.83 4.14
N THR A 29 13.79 11.49 4.12
CA THR A 29 13.21 10.42 4.93
C THR A 29 12.23 9.59 4.11
N GLN A 30 12.22 8.28 4.32
CA GLN A 30 11.20 7.40 3.76
C GLN A 30 9.80 7.89 4.17
N SER A 31 8.85 7.81 3.24
CA SER A 31 7.48 8.26 3.48
C SER A 31 6.77 7.35 4.49
N THR A 32 6.62 7.80 5.73
CA THR A 32 5.92 7.06 6.81
C THR A 32 4.48 6.72 6.47
N ARG A 33 3.78 7.59 5.71
CA ARG A 33 2.38 7.38 5.31
C ARG A 33 2.11 6.11 4.50
N LEU A 34 3.12 5.58 3.82
CA LEU A 34 2.97 4.34 3.05
C LEU A 34 3.08 3.10 3.95
N HIS A 35 3.83 3.20 5.05
CA HIS A 35 4.17 2.07 5.91
C HIS A 35 3.32 2.01 7.17
N GLU A 36 2.64 3.10 7.51
CA GLU A 36 1.74 3.22 8.66
C GLU A 36 0.41 3.85 8.23
N PRO A 37 -0.41 3.14 7.42
CA PRO A 37 -1.71 3.65 7.04
C PRO A 37 -2.60 3.80 8.29
N ALA A 38 -3.19 4.98 8.43
CA ALA A 38 -4.11 5.27 9.55
C ALA A 38 -5.40 4.42 9.49
N GLN A 39 -5.78 3.96 8.30
CA GLN A 39 -6.90 3.06 8.06
C GLN A 39 -6.60 2.15 6.87
N ILE A 40 -7.04 0.90 6.95
CA ILE A 40 -7.00 -0.10 5.89
C ILE A 40 -8.44 -0.50 5.61
N LEU A 41 -8.85 -0.44 4.34
CA LEU A 41 -10.19 -0.86 3.91
C LEU A 41 -10.04 -2.14 3.09
N SER A 42 -10.78 -3.18 3.46
CA SER A 42 -10.90 -4.42 2.69
C SER A 42 -12.29 -4.50 2.07
N SER A 43 -12.36 -4.38 0.73
CA SER A 43 -13.58 -4.54 -0.06
C SER A 43 -13.86 -6.00 -0.46
N THR A 44 -12.98 -6.93 -0.08
CA THR A 44 -13.16 -8.35 -0.38
C THR A 44 -13.86 -9.04 0.79
N ASP A 45 -14.98 -9.71 0.51
CA ASP A 45 -15.66 -10.54 1.51
C ASP A 45 -14.75 -11.72 1.89
N PRO A 46 -14.37 -11.84 3.17
CA PRO A 46 -13.40 -12.84 3.60
C PRO A 46 -13.95 -14.28 3.59
N ILE A 47 -15.28 -14.47 3.55
CA ILE A 47 -15.91 -15.79 3.49
C ILE A 47 -16.01 -16.28 2.04
N THR A 48 -16.44 -15.42 1.13
CA THR A 48 -16.67 -15.81 -0.27
C THR A 48 -15.47 -15.55 -1.19
N GLY A 49 -14.57 -14.66 -0.78
CA GLY A 49 -13.43 -14.19 -1.58
C GLY A 49 -13.81 -13.26 -2.73
N ARG A 50 -15.04 -12.73 -2.76
CA ARG A 50 -15.49 -11.84 -3.83
C ARG A 50 -15.25 -10.38 -3.49
N GLU A 51 -14.93 -9.61 -4.51
CA GLU A 51 -14.80 -8.16 -4.40
C GLU A 51 -16.17 -7.49 -4.39
N ILE A 52 -16.34 -6.49 -3.54
CA ILE A 52 -17.53 -5.65 -3.43
C ILE A 52 -17.22 -4.30 -4.08
N ASP A 53 -17.85 -4.04 -5.22
CA ASP A 53 -17.62 -2.81 -6.00
C ASP A 53 -18.17 -1.54 -5.31
N ASP A 54 -19.36 -1.61 -4.70
CA ASP A 54 -19.98 -0.51 -3.94
C ASP A 54 -20.08 -0.88 -2.47
N LEU A 55 -19.35 -0.18 -1.62
CA LEU A 55 -19.33 -0.42 -0.18
C LEU A 55 -20.55 0.20 0.55
N THR A 56 -21.36 1.00 -0.14
CA THR A 56 -22.45 1.75 0.46
C THR A 56 -23.57 0.80 0.91
N GLY A 57 -23.84 0.77 2.22
CA GLY A 57 -24.91 -0.06 2.77
C GLY A 57 -24.55 -1.54 2.94
N HIS A 58 -23.32 -1.92 2.61
CA HIS A 58 -22.81 -3.25 2.91
C HIS A 58 -22.44 -3.38 4.39
N PRO A 59 -22.70 -4.56 4.97
CA PRO A 59 -22.28 -4.84 6.33
C PRO A 59 -20.76 -4.85 6.44
N TYR A 60 -20.25 -4.42 7.59
CA TYR A 60 -18.81 -4.33 7.84
C TYR A 60 -18.47 -4.71 9.28
N LEU A 61 -17.19 -5.03 9.49
CA LEU A 61 -16.56 -5.29 10.78
C LEU A 61 -15.32 -4.39 10.89
N VAL A 62 -15.16 -3.73 12.04
CA VAL A 62 -13.97 -2.93 12.34
C VAL A 62 -13.10 -3.72 13.31
N ASP A 63 -11.87 -3.99 12.90
CA ASP A 63 -10.85 -4.64 13.71
C ASP A 63 -9.57 -3.79 13.72
N GLY A 64 -9.32 -3.10 14.83
CA GLY A 64 -8.21 -2.15 14.94
C GLY A 64 -8.26 -1.03 13.88
N ASN A 65 -7.24 -0.97 13.02
CA ASN A 65 -7.17 -0.03 11.90
C ASN A 65 -7.72 -0.60 10.58
N VAL A 66 -8.26 -1.83 10.58
CA VAL A 66 -8.81 -2.50 9.41
C VAL A 66 -10.34 -2.47 9.47
N THR A 67 -10.98 -2.03 8.39
CA THR A 67 -12.43 -2.19 8.19
C THR A 67 -12.64 -3.21 7.08
N MET A 68 -13.31 -4.32 7.41
CA MET A 68 -13.64 -5.41 6.50
C MET A 68 -15.10 -5.33 6.08
N TYR A 69 -15.38 -5.32 4.78
CA TYR A 69 -16.73 -5.34 4.24
C TYR A 69 -17.16 -6.75 3.83
N PHE A 70 -18.47 -6.99 3.89
CA PHE A 70 -19.09 -8.26 3.59
C PHE A 70 -20.20 -8.09 2.53
N GLU A 71 -20.39 -9.09 1.68
CA GLU A 71 -21.48 -9.09 0.70
C GLU A 71 -22.85 -9.05 1.41
N THR A 72 -22.98 -9.77 2.54
CA THR A 72 -24.24 -9.93 3.26
C THR A 72 -24.05 -10.04 4.79
N GLU A 73 -25.13 -9.82 5.55
CA GLU A 73 -25.09 -10.04 7.01
C GLU A 73 -24.81 -11.50 7.38
N ALA A 74 -25.18 -12.45 6.52
CA ALA A 74 -24.93 -13.87 6.73
C ALA A 74 -23.43 -14.19 6.68
N THR A 75 -22.71 -13.66 5.69
CA THR A 75 -21.25 -13.86 5.57
C THR A 75 -20.50 -13.14 6.69
N ARG A 76 -20.98 -11.98 7.14
CA ARG A 76 -20.45 -11.33 8.34
C ARG A 76 -20.61 -12.21 9.59
N GLN A 77 -21.79 -12.77 9.80
CA GLN A 77 -22.06 -13.58 10.99
C GLN A 77 -21.26 -14.88 10.96
N GLU A 78 -21.16 -15.54 9.80
CA GLU A 78 -20.31 -16.72 9.61
C GLU A 78 -18.84 -16.44 9.96
N PHE A 79 -18.31 -15.29 9.55
CA PHE A 79 -16.95 -14.87 9.90
C PHE A 79 -16.76 -14.66 11.41
N ILE A 80 -17.74 -14.08 12.10
CA ILE A 80 -17.69 -13.87 13.55
C ILE A 80 -17.81 -15.21 14.31
N ASP A 81 -18.62 -16.12 13.80
CA ASP A 81 -18.84 -17.43 14.41
C ASP A 81 -17.74 -18.45 14.09
N MET A 82 -16.86 -18.15 13.13
CA MET A 82 -15.72 -19.01 12.81
C MET A 82 -14.83 -19.16 14.05
N PRO A 83 -14.59 -20.39 14.53
CA PRO A 83 -13.69 -20.61 15.64
C PRO A 83 -12.29 -20.18 15.21
N ILE A 84 -11.65 -19.36 16.04
CA ILE A 84 -10.26 -18.98 15.84
C ILE A 84 -9.44 -20.25 16.08
N ASP A 85 -8.95 -20.87 15.00
CA ASP A 85 -8.10 -22.06 15.07
C ASP A 85 -6.67 -21.65 15.44
N HIS A 86 -6.52 -21.00 16.58
CA HIS A 86 -5.22 -20.76 17.17
C HIS A 86 -5.22 -21.34 18.59
N PRO A 87 -4.44 -22.40 18.85
CA PRO A 87 -4.49 -23.16 20.11
C PRO A 87 -4.05 -22.35 21.34
N PHE A 88 -3.51 -21.15 21.13
CA PHE A 88 -3.11 -20.22 22.19
C PHE A 88 -3.58 -18.81 21.84
N HIS A 89 -4.07 -18.04 22.80
CA HIS A 89 -4.12 -16.59 22.60
C HIS A 89 -2.66 -16.12 22.52
N LEU A 90 -2.21 -15.67 21.33
CA LEU A 90 -0.91 -15.04 21.21
C LEU A 90 -0.91 -13.85 22.16
N VAL A 91 0.02 -13.88 23.11
CA VAL A 91 0.24 -12.77 24.03
C VAL A 91 0.75 -11.61 23.18
N ASP A 92 0.22 -10.39 23.39
CA ASP A 92 0.78 -9.18 22.77
C ASP A 92 2.29 -9.19 23.03
N ASN A 93 3.10 -9.28 21.97
CA ASN A 93 4.54 -9.32 22.10
C ASN A 93 5.02 -7.93 22.57
N PRO A 94 5.39 -7.74 23.85
CA PRO A 94 5.73 -6.42 24.36
C PRO A 94 7.13 -5.98 23.91
N THR A 95 7.86 -6.89 23.28
CA THR A 95 9.23 -6.72 22.77
C THR A 95 9.22 -7.15 21.31
N ASP A 96 8.96 -6.21 20.41
CA ASP A 96 9.15 -6.35 18.96
C ASP A 96 10.63 -6.66 18.64
N GLU A 97 11.05 -7.88 18.94
CA GLU A 97 12.30 -8.49 18.51
C GLU A 97 11.91 -9.62 17.55
N GLY A 98 11.21 -9.25 16.47
CA GLY A 98 11.02 -10.13 15.32
C GLY A 98 12.37 -10.44 14.70
N TYR A 99 13.00 -11.53 15.12
CA TYR A 99 14.14 -12.07 14.41
C TYR A 99 13.65 -12.54 13.03
N ASP A 100 14.14 -11.87 11.99
CA ASP A 100 14.02 -12.29 10.60
C ASP A 100 14.83 -13.59 10.42
N GLU A 101 14.15 -14.73 10.49
CA GLU A 101 14.73 -16.02 10.08
C GLU A 101 14.48 -16.25 8.59
N GLY A 102 15.41 -15.77 7.74
CA GLY A 102 15.75 -16.44 6.48
C GLY A 102 15.56 -15.66 5.19
#